data_AF-A0A3P6GT91-F1
#
_entry.id   AF-A0A3P6GT91-F1
#
_cell.length_a   1.000
_cell.length_b   1.000
_cell.length_c   1.000
_cell.angle_alpha   90.00
_cell.angle_beta   90.00
_cell.angle_gamma   90.00
#
_symmetry.space_group_name_H-M   'P 1'
#
loop_
_entity.id
_entity.type
_entity.pdbx_description
1 polymer ?
#
loop_
_entity_poly.entity_id
_entity_poly.type
_entity_poly.pdbx_seq_one_letter_code
_entity_poly.pdbx_strand_id
1 'polypeptide(L)'
;MNYIRANANAVTYGQVRNQRPASEEDLKCENSRSSVTARSNLGKLPCYLIRRRKEEQAKKAELARSKNDREGSALTPPGHRRVSEDERTKTLAALHEAHANALSQLQGLPIHMSTTRVRNRQQELENRLSELEEAINIFRKPIVYIKLD
;
A
#
# COMPACT_ATOMS: atom_id res chain seq x y z
N MET A 1 67.85 14.51 -15.39
CA MET A 1 66.92 13.89 -14.41
C MET A 1 67.73 13.44 -13.20
N ASN A 2 67.30 13.77 -11.98
CA ASN A 2 68.03 13.41 -10.76
C ASN A 2 67.52 12.06 -10.20
N TYR A 3 68.13 10.98 -10.68
CA TYR A 3 67.72 9.61 -10.37
C TYR A 3 67.87 9.22 -8.89
N ILE A 4 68.86 9.80 -8.19
CA ILE A 4 69.08 9.56 -6.76
C ILE A 4 67.86 10.01 -5.94
N ARG A 5 67.32 11.20 -6.24
CA ARG A 5 66.15 11.77 -5.56
C ARG A 5 64.86 11.01 -5.89
N ALA A 6 64.72 10.58 -7.14
CA ALA A 6 63.56 9.80 -7.58
C ALA A 6 63.49 8.44 -6.86
N ASN A 7 64.63 7.74 -6.74
CA ASN A 7 64.71 6.48 -6.01
C ASN A 7 64.46 6.65 -4.51
N ALA A 8 65.00 7.72 -3.89
CA ALA A 8 64.74 8.01 -2.49
C ALA A 8 63.24 8.17 -2.22
N ASN A 9 62.55 8.96 -3.05
CA ASN A 9 61.11 9.17 -2.93
C ASN A 9 60.30 7.88 -3.19
N ALA A 10 60.73 7.03 -4.12
CA ALA A 10 60.05 5.76 -4.41
C ALA A 10 60.14 4.76 -3.25
N VAL A 11 61.24 4.76 -2.49
CA VAL A 11 61.38 3.89 -1.31
C VAL A 11 60.61 4.43 -0.11
N THR A 12 60.63 5.75 0.12
CA THR A 12 59.98 6.34 1.30
C THR A 12 58.47 6.44 1.18
N TYR A 13 57.95 6.72 -0.03
CA TYR A 13 56.52 6.94 -0.27
C TYR A 13 55.89 5.91 -1.20
N GLY A 14 56.69 4.98 -1.75
CA GLY A 14 56.15 3.91 -2.58
C GLY A 14 55.40 2.90 -1.73
N GLN A 15 54.15 2.62 -2.13
CA GLN A 15 53.42 1.49 -1.57
C GLN A 15 54.06 0.19 -2.06
N VAL A 16 54.77 -0.51 -1.18
CA VAL A 16 55.23 -1.87 -1.46
C VAL A 16 54.00 -2.77 -1.54
N ARG A 17 53.63 -3.18 -2.75
CA ARG A 17 52.72 -4.31 -2.92
C ARG A 17 53.47 -5.55 -2.45
N ASN A 18 53.17 -6.01 -1.24
CA ASN A 18 53.62 -7.31 -0.73
C ASN A 18 53.04 -8.40 -1.63
N GLN A 19 53.73 -8.72 -2.72
CA GLN A 19 53.53 -9.97 -3.43
C GLN A 19 54.41 -11.01 -2.76
N ARG A 20 54.04 -11.38 -1.54
CA ARG A 20 54.56 -12.59 -0.90
C ARG A 20 53.89 -13.75 -1.65
N PRO A 21 54.61 -14.60 -2.40
CA PRO A 21 53.98 -15.77 -3.00
C PRO A 21 53.48 -16.64 -1.85
N ALA A 22 52.18 -16.92 -1.83
CA ALA A 22 51.57 -17.77 -0.82
C ALA A 22 52.20 -19.16 -0.90
N SER A 23 52.75 -19.64 0.22
CA SER A 23 53.02 -21.06 0.40
C SER A 23 51.70 -21.83 0.28
N GLU A 24 51.68 -22.98 -0.41
CA GLU A 24 50.47 -23.79 -0.65
C GLU A 24 49.70 -24.15 0.66
N GLU A 25 50.39 -24.17 1.79
CA GLU A 25 49.85 -24.44 3.12
C GLU A 25 48.87 -23.34 3.63
N ASP A 26 49.01 -22.09 3.19
CA ASP A 26 48.16 -20.97 3.66
C ASP A 26 46.79 -20.93 2.97
N LEU A 27 46.66 -21.56 1.80
CA LEU A 27 45.42 -21.59 1.01
C LEU A 27 44.33 -22.48 1.61
N LYS A 28 44.67 -23.32 2.60
CA LYS A 28 43.74 -24.31 3.17
C LYS A 28 42.91 -23.79 4.36
N CYS A 29 43.25 -22.63 4.92
CA CYS A 29 42.57 -22.07 6.10
C CYS A 29 41.54 -20.96 5.78
N GLU A 30 41.71 -20.20 4.68
CA GLU A 30 40.80 -19.07 4.36
C GLU A 30 39.47 -19.48 3.74
N ASN A 31 39.30 -20.75 3.32
CA ASN A 31 38.07 -21.15 2.64
C ASN A 31 36.97 -21.68 3.58
N SER A 32 37.15 -21.56 4.89
CA SER A 32 36.14 -22.00 5.88
C SER A 32 35.20 -20.89 6.38
N ARG A 33 35.45 -19.61 6.10
CA ARG A 33 34.73 -18.50 6.77
C ARG A 33 34.46 -17.24 5.94
N SER A 34 34.39 -17.29 4.61
CA SER A 34 33.83 -16.18 3.83
C SER A 34 32.29 -16.19 3.82
N SER A 35 31.74 -16.06 5.03
CA SER A 35 30.51 -15.31 5.28
C SER A 35 29.18 -15.86 4.74
N VAL A 36 28.78 -17.04 5.23
CA VAL A 36 27.32 -17.33 5.32
C VAL A 36 26.60 -16.20 6.10
N THR A 37 27.33 -15.47 6.95
CA THR A 37 26.88 -14.38 7.82
C THR A 37 27.05 -12.95 7.31
N ALA A 38 27.68 -12.66 6.16
CA ALA A 38 27.73 -11.29 5.58
C ALA A 38 26.63 -11.04 4.54
N ARG A 39 25.55 -11.81 4.60
CA ARG A 39 24.52 -11.80 3.56
C ARG A 39 23.40 -10.84 3.97
N SER A 40 23.58 -9.52 3.77
CA SER A 40 22.61 -8.46 4.14
C SER A 40 21.21 -8.57 3.49
N ASN A 41 20.99 -9.62 2.69
CA ASN A 41 19.84 -9.83 1.82
C ASN A 41 19.17 -11.20 2.01
N LEU A 42 19.59 -12.00 3.01
CA LEU A 42 18.82 -13.20 3.38
C LEU A 42 17.42 -12.79 3.86
N GLY A 43 16.39 -13.48 3.37
CA GLY A 43 14.99 -13.19 3.70
C GLY A 43 14.35 -12.02 2.93
N LYS A 44 15.12 -11.22 2.19
CA LYS A 44 14.58 -10.15 1.33
C LYS A 44 14.27 -10.70 -0.06
N LEU A 45 13.11 -10.35 -0.61
CA LEU A 45 12.81 -10.66 -2.00
C LEU A 45 13.73 -9.86 -2.94
N PRO A 46 14.32 -10.48 -3.96
CA PRO A 46 15.00 -9.77 -5.03
C PRO A 46 14.14 -8.67 -5.66
N CYS A 47 14.78 -7.53 -5.97
CA CYS A 47 14.09 -6.33 -6.49
C CYS A 47 13.24 -6.62 -7.75
N TYR A 48 13.70 -7.53 -8.61
CA TYR A 48 12.98 -7.89 -9.84
C TYR A 48 11.65 -8.61 -9.55
N LEU A 49 11.57 -9.41 -8.49
CA LEU A 49 10.32 -10.09 -8.09
C LEU A 49 9.30 -9.08 -7.54
N ILE A 50 9.78 -8.11 -6.75
CA ILE A 50 8.93 -7.01 -6.24
C ILE A 50 8.39 -6.19 -7.42
N ARG A 51 9.26 -5.81 -8.36
CA ARG A 51 8.86 -5.09 -9.57
C ARG A 51 7.84 -5.88 -10.40
N ARG A 52 8.12 -7.15 -10.67
CA ARG A 52 7.22 -8.04 -11.42
C ARG A 52 5.85 -8.16 -10.74
N ARG A 53 5.81 -8.35 -9.42
CA ARG A 53 4.54 -8.40 -8.66
C ARG A 53 3.74 -7.10 -8.80
N LYS A 54 4.40 -5.94 -8.74
CA LYS A 54 3.75 -4.63 -8.95
C LYS A 54 3.21 -4.49 -10.37
N GLU A 55 3.98 -4.87 -11.39
CA GLU A 55 3.55 -4.85 -12.79
C GLU A 55 2.34 -5.76 -13.03
N GLU A 56 2.36 -6.98 -12.51
CA GLU A 56 1.23 -7.92 -12.61
C GLU A 56 -0.01 -7.41 -11.88
N GLN A 57 0.15 -6.77 -10.72
CA GLN A 57 -0.95 -6.12 -9.99
C GLN A 57 -1.53 -4.94 -10.79
N ALA A 58 -0.68 -4.11 -11.39
CA ALA A 58 -1.11 -2.99 -12.23
C ALA A 58 -1.90 -3.49 -13.45
N LYS A 59 -1.37 -4.48 -14.17
CA LYS A 59 -2.06 -5.11 -15.32
C LYS A 59 -3.42 -5.70 -14.92
N LYS A 60 -3.50 -6.40 -13.78
CA LYS A 60 -4.77 -6.95 -13.27
C LYS A 60 -5.76 -5.84 -12.94
N ALA A 61 -5.31 -4.73 -12.32
CA ALA A 61 -6.17 -3.59 -12.01
C ALA A 61 -6.71 -2.91 -13.27
N GLU A 62 -5.87 -2.75 -14.31
CA GLU A 62 -6.27 -2.20 -15.60
C GLU A 62 -7.26 -3.10 -16.34
N LEU A 63 -7.04 -4.42 -16.35
CA LEU A 63 -8.00 -5.39 -16.89
C LEU A 63 -9.32 -5.38 -16.13
N ALA A 64 -9.30 -5.21 -14.81
CA ALA A 64 -10.53 -5.10 -14.01
C ALA A 64 -11.31 -3.81 -14.35
N ARG A 65 -10.62 -2.68 -14.52
CA ARG A 65 -11.24 -1.41 -14.97
C ARG A 65 -11.88 -1.55 -16.35
N SER A 66 -11.12 -2.06 -17.32
CA SER A 66 -11.63 -2.22 -18.69
C SER A 66 -12.80 -3.20 -18.79
N LYS A 67 -12.80 -4.29 -17.99
CA LYS A 67 -13.96 -5.19 -17.87
C LYS A 67 -15.17 -4.50 -17.26
N ASN A 68 -14.98 -3.77 -16.17
CA ASN A 68 -16.05 -3.01 -15.50
C ASN A 68 -16.68 -1.98 -16.45
N ASP A 69 -15.88 -1.31 -17.27
CA ASP A 69 -16.39 -0.35 -18.25
C ASP A 69 -17.17 -1.03 -19.39
N ARG A 70 -16.68 -2.17 -19.89
CA ARG A 70 -17.34 -2.97 -20.94
C ARG A 70 -18.66 -3.60 -20.46
N GLU A 71 -18.67 -4.18 -19.26
CA GLU A 71 -19.86 -4.82 -18.68
C GLU A 71 -20.89 -3.77 -18.23
N GLY A 72 -20.44 -2.62 -17.73
CA GLY A 72 -21.31 -1.56 -17.23
C GLY A 72 -22.17 -0.86 -18.30
N SER A 73 -21.79 -0.91 -19.57
CA SER A 73 -22.60 -0.33 -20.66
C SER A 73 -23.67 -1.28 -21.19
N ALA A 74 -23.50 -2.60 -21.06
CA ALA A 74 -24.38 -3.60 -21.65
C ALA A 74 -25.50 -4.07 -20.70
N LEU A 75 -25.39 -3.78 -19.40
CA LEU A 75 -26.31 -4.26 -18.35
C LEU A 75 -26.98 -3.15 -17.53
N THR A 76 -27.06 -1.92 -18.04
CA THR A 76 -27.82 -0.88 -17.33
C THR A 76 -29.31 -1.29 -17.30
N PRO A 77 -29.92 -1.53 -16.12
CA PRO A 77 -31.31 -1.95 -16.06
C PRO A 77 -32.24 -0.85 -16.62
N PRO A 78 -33.37 -1.21 -17.26
CA PRO A 78 -34.32 -0.22 -17.75
C PRO A 78 -34.80 0.69 -16.61
N GLY A 79 -34.97 1.98 -16.90
CA GLY A 79 -35.34 3.00 -15.90
C GLY A 79 -34.25 3.31 -14.88
N HIS A 80 -33.02 2.84 -15.07
CA HIS A 80 -31.88 3.19 -14.21
C HIS A 80 -30.81 3.94 -15.00
N ARG A 81 -30.04 4.77 -14.29
CA ARG A 81 -28.88 5.49 -14.80
C ARG A 81 -27.63 5.12 -14.00
N ARG A 82 -26.51 4.91 -14.69
CA ARG A 82 -25.20 4.75 -14.07
C ARG A 82 -24.71 6.07 -13.48
N VAL A 83 -24.25 6.04 -12.23
CA VAL A 83 -23.63 7.18 -11.54
C VAL A 83 -22.22 7.39 -12.08
N SER A 84 -21.87 8.64 -12.39
CA SER A 84 -20.49 8.99 -12.77
C SER A 84 -19.53 8.87 -11.59
N GLU A 85 -18.23 8.71 -11.84
CA GLU A 85 -17.25 8.59 -10.74
C GLU A 85 -17.19 9.84 -9.87
N ASP A 86 -17.33 11.03 -10.46
CA ASP A 86 -17.35 12.31 -9.75
C ASP A 86 -18.61 12.46 -8.89
N GLU A 87 -19.78 12.12 -9.42
CA GLU A 87 -21.03 12.12 -8.63
C GLU A 87 -20.93 11.12 -7.48
N ARG A 88 -20.42 9.91 -7.73
CA ARG A 88 -20.26 8.87 -6.71
C ARG A 88 -19.30 9.30 -5.60
N THR A 89 -18.17 9.90 -5.94
CA THR A 89 -17.21 10.35 -4.92
C THR A 89 -17.75 11.50 -4.07
N LYS A 90 -18.49 12.42 -4.69
CA LYS A 90 -19.23 13.48 -3.97
C LYS A 90 -20.29 12.91 -3.04
N THR A 91 -21.11 11.96 -3.49
CA THR A 91 -22.11 11.33 -2.62
C THR A 91 -21.47 10.53 -1.50
N LEU A 92 -20.39 9.79 -1.75
CA LEU A 92 -19.63 9.10 -0.71
C LEU A 92 -19.11 10.06 0.37
N ALA A 93 -18.55 11.21 -0.04
CA ALA A 93 -18.06 12.21 0.91
C ALA A 93 -19.20 12.73 1.80
N ALA A 94 -20.35 13.07 1.21
CA ALA A 94 -21.53 13.51 1.96
C ALA A 94 -22.08 12.43 2.91
N LEU A 95 -22.09 11.16 2.49
CA LEU A 95 -22.50 10.04 3.33
C LEU A 95 -21.56 9.83 4.51
N HIS A 96 -20.25 9.92 4.30
CA HIS A 96 -19.26 9.82 5.38
C HIS A 96 -19.39 10.97 6.39
N GLU A 97 -19.64 12.19 5.92
CA GLU A 97 -19.90 13.34 6.79
C GLU A 97 -21.17 13.12 7.63
N ALA A 98 -22.27 12.71 7.00
CA ALA A 98 -23.52 12.39 7.70
C ALA A 98 -23.34 11.26 8.73
N HIS A 99 -22.56 10.24 8.40
CA HIS A 99 -22.24 9.12 9.29
C HIS A 99 -21.41 9.57 10.50
N ALA A 100 -20.35 10.37 10.27
CA ALA A 100 -19.56 10.94 11.35
C ALA A 100 -20.41 11.82 12.29
N ASN A 101 -21.31 12.62 11.72
CA ASN A 101 -22.25 13.44 12.48
C ASN A 101 -23.20 12.58 13.33
N ALA A 102 -23.78 11.51 12.78
CA ALA A 102 -24.64 10.59 13.53
C ALA A 102 -23.89 9.87 14.66
N LEU A 103 -22.66 9.40 14.39
CA LEU A 103 -21.79 8.81 15.40
C LEU A 103 -21.48 9.79 16.54
N SER A 104 -21.16 11.05 16.22
CA SER A 104 -20.88 12.07 17.24
C SER A 104 -22.08 12.31 18.16
N GLN A 105 -23.30 12.27 17.61
CA GLN A 105 -24.53 12.42 18.38
C GLN A 105 -24.78 11.21 19.27
N LEU A 106 -24.50 9.99 18.78
CA LEU A 106 -24.61 8.76 19.55
C LEU A 106 -23.63 8.76 20.73
N GLN A 107 -22.38 9.16 20.48
CA GLN A 107 -21.33 9.28 21.49
C GLN A 107 -21.64 10.37 22.54
N GLY A 108 -22.41 11.40 22.17
CA GLY A 108 -22.85 12.45 23.08
C GLY A 108 -24.01 12.06 23.99
N LEU A 109 -24.60 10.87 23.83
CA LEU A 109 -25.66 10.40 24.72
C LEU A 109 -25.12 10.05 26.13
N PRO A 110 -25.93 10.23 27.18
CA PRO A 110 -25.51 9.89 28.53
C PRO A 110 -25.29 8.38 28.67
N ILE A 111 -24.31 8.00 29.49
CA ILE A 111 -23.95 6.58 29.74
C ILE A 111 -25.14 5.80 30.31
N HIS A 112 -25.96 6.43 31.16
CA HIS A 112 -27.13 5.80 31.75
C HIS A 112 -28.44 6.18 31.03
N MET A 113 -29.06 5.21 30.38
CA MET A 113 -30.29 5.35 29.59
C MET A 113 -31.54 5.09 30.46
N SER A 114 -31.80 5.90 31.49
CA SER A 114 -32.94 5.70 32.43
C SER A 114 -34.29 6.00 31.80
N THR A 115 -34.35 7.00 30.93
CA THR A 115 -35.62 7.48 30.35
C THR A 115 -35.86 6.90 28.97
N THR A 116 -37.12 6.59 28.67
CA THR A 116 -37.55 6.08 27.36
C THR A 116 -37.18 7.02 26.22
N ARG A 117 -37.20 8.34 26.46
CA ARG A 117 -36.80 9.35 25.47
C ARG A 117 -35.37 9.17 24.98
N VAL A 118 -34.42 8.95 25.90
CA VAL A 118 -33.01 8.78 25.54
C VAL A 118 -32.81 7.43 24.82
N ARG A 119 -33.50 6.37 25.25
CA ARG A 119 -33.47 5.07 24.57
C ARG A 119 -34.02 5.15 23.13
N ASN A 120 -35.14 5.85 22.93
CA ASN A 120 -35.70 6.04 21.60
C ASN A 120 -34.74 6.83 20.70
N ARG A 121 -34.16 7.91 21.21
CA ARG A 121 -33.15 8.69 20.48
C ARG A 121 -31.92 7.85 20.11
N GLN A 122 -31.46 6.97 21.00
CA GLN A 122 -30.38 6.03 20.71
C GLN A 122 -30.76 5.11 19.55
N GLN A 123 -31.93 4.47 19.62
CA GLN A 123 -32.42 3.58 18.57
C GLN A 123 -32.56 4.30 17.22
N GLU A 124 -33.05 5.53 17.21
CA GLU A 124 -33.15 6.36 16.01
C GLU A 124 -31.77 6.61 15.38
N LEU A 125 -30.76 6.93 16.20
CA LEU A 125 -29.39 7.15 15.74
C LEU A 125 -28.73 5.87 15.24
N GLU A 126 -28.95 4.73 15.90
CA GLU A 126 -28.45 3.42 15.47
C GLU A 126 -29.07 2.98 14.14
N ASN A 127 -30.39 3.13 13.99
CA ASN A 127 -31.08 2.83 12.73
C ASN A 127 -30.55 3.72 11.59
N ARG A 128 -30.40 5.02 11.85
CA ARG A 128 -29.83 5.95 10.88
C ARG A 128 -28.39 5.59 10.51
N LEU A 129 -27.58 5.13 11.48
CA LEU A 129 -26.23 4.66 11.20
C LEU A 129 -26.25 3.44 10.29
N SER A 130 -27.11 2.45 10.57
CA SER A 130 -27.24 1.27 9.69
C SER A 130 -27.64 1.64 8.27
N GLU A 131 -28.61 2.55 8.09
CA GLU A 131 -29.02 3.03 6.76
C GLU A 131 -27.87 3.73 6.03
N LEU A 132 -27.09 4.55 6.74
CA LEU A 132 -25.92 5.23 6.17
C LEU A 132 -24.80 4.24 5.81
N GLU A 133 -24.54 3.23 6.63
CA GLU A 133 -23.56 2.19 6.34
C GLU A 133 -23.95 1.36 5.13
N GLU A 134 -25.23 1.01 4.99
CA GLU A 134 -25.76 0.34 3.80
C GLU A 134 -25.58 1.21 2.55
N ALA A 135 -25.94 2.50 2.63
CA ALA A 135 -25.74 3.44 1.53
C ALA A 135 -24.25 3.57 1.15
N ILE A 136 -23.36 3.73 2.14
CA ILE A 136 -21.90 3.78 1.91
C ILE A 136 -21.44 2.50 1.23
N ASN A 137 -21.92 1.32 1.67
CA ASN A 137 -21.53 0.05 1.07
C ASN A 137 -21.98 -0.08 -0.39
N ILE A 138 -23.17 0.44 -0.73
CA ILE A 138 -23.65 0.52 -2.11
C ILE A 138 -22.72 1.42 -2.94
N PHE A 139 -22.47 2.65 -2.46
CA PHE A 139 -21.68 3.64 -3.19
C PHE A 139 -20.17 3.35 -3.20
N ARG A 140 -19.68 2.48 -2.30
CA ARG A 140 -18.29 1.99 -2.29
C ARG A 140 -17.96 1.15 -3.53
N LYS A 141 -18.97 0.58 -4.19
CA LYS A 141 -18.79 -0.23 -5.40
C LYS A 141 -18.29 0.64 -6.57
N PRO A 142 -17.51 0.06 -7.51
CA PRO A 142 -17.02 0.79 -8.67
C PRO A 142 -18.16 1.31 -9.57
N ILE A 143 -19.24 0.54 -9.68
CA ILE A 143 -20.39 0.84 -10.54
C ILE A 143 -21.64 0.86 -9.67
N VAL A 144 -22.41 1.94 -9.79
CA VAL A 144 -23.67 2.15 -9.07
C VAL A 144 -24.71 2.61 -10.06
N TYR A 145 -25.94 2.13 -9.91
CA TYR A 145 -27.09 2.53 -10.71
C TYR A 145 -28.14 3.14 -9.80
N ILE A 146 -28.73 4.25 -10.23
CA ILE A 146 -29.83 4.93 -9.53
C ILE A 146 -31.07 4.84 -10.42
N LYS A 147 -32.23 4.61 -9.81
CA LYS A 147 -33.51 4.62 -10.49
C LYS A 147 -33.86 6.05 -10.91
N LEU A 148 -34.34 6.23 -12.14
CA LEU A 148 -34.90 7.49 -12.61
C LEU A 148 -36.37 7.52 -12.14
N ASP A 149 -36.72 8.56 -11.38
CA ASP A 149 -38.11 8.82 -10.94
C ASP A 149 -38.95 9.47 -12.04
#